data_AF-A0A7M3Y619-F1
#
_entry.id   AF-A0A7M3Y619-F1
#
_cell.length_a   1.000
_cell.length_b   1.000
_cell.length_c   1.000
_cell.angle_alpha   90.00
_cell.angle_beta   90.00
_cell.angle_gamma   90.00
#
_symmetry.space_group_name_H-M   'P 1'
#
loop_
_entity.id
_entity.type
_entity.pdbx_description
1 polymer ?
#
loop_
_entity_poly.entity_id
_entity_poly.type
_entity_poly.pdbx_seq_one_letter_code
_entity_poly.pdbx_strand_id
1 'polypeptide(L)'
;MDENMQKELMWASGALVAFLALLFYGGISEVSEMGISVGAFVLSWVIVSYFIKNYGPGGTSKQDLEKEFRWYTTILILFLAIMTLIGKTDNELELTYSIYGMFVFGFTLIWIVRSVAIKYFS
;
A
#
# COMPACT_ATOMS: atom_id res chain seq x y z
N MET A 1 5.66 21.32 -10.94
CA MET A 1 4.98 20.15 -10.37
C MET A 1 4.57 20.53 -8.96
N ASP A 2 3.33 20.28 -8.53
CA ASP A 2 2.88 20.61 -7.16
C ASP A 2 3.73 19.84 -6.13
N GLU A 3 4.16 20.53 -5.08
CA GLU A 3 4.97 19.97 -3.97
C GLU A 3 4.27 18.78 -3.31
N ASN A 4 2.94 18.85 -3.19
CA ASN A 4 2.14 17.74 -2.64
C ASN A 4 2.23 16.50 -3.53
N MET A 5 2.13 16.69 -4.85
CA MET A 5 2.24 15.61 -5.82
C MET A 5 3.66 15.04 -5.87
N GLN A 6 4.69 15.86 -5.65
CA GLN A 6 6.07 15.39 -5.51
C GLN A 6 6.25 14.49 -4.28
N LYS A 7 5.73 14.90 -3.12
CA LYS A 7 5.85 14.12 -1.88
C LYS A 7 5.06 12.83 -1.93
N GLU A 8 3.85 12.85 -2.47
CA GLU A 8 3.05 11.65 -2.70
C GLU A 8 3.78 10.67 -3.61
N LEU A 9 4.36 11.15 -4.71
CA LEU A 9 5.15 10.31 -5.62
C LEU A 9 6.40 9.73 -4.93
N MET A 10 7.05 10.51 -4.06
CA MET A 10 8.18 10.02 -3.24
C MET A 10 7.76 8.86 -2.34
N TRP A 11 6.62 8.97 -1.64
CA TRP A 11 6.10 7.88 -0.81
C TRP A 11 5.66 6.68 -1.66
N ALA A 12 4.98 6.92 -2.78
CA ALA A 12 4.52 5.87 -3.70
C ALA A 12 5.69 5.06 -4.26
N SER A 13 6.73 5.76 -4.73
CA SER A 13 7.92 5.13 -5.30
C SER A 13 8.72 4.38 -4.24
N GLY A 14 8.91 4.94 -3.05
CA GLY A 14 9.54 4.25 -1.93
C GLY A 14 8.79 2.97 -1.54
N ALA A 15 7.47 3.04 -1.46
CA ALA A 15 6.60 1.90 -1.17
C ALA A 15 6.66 0.84 -2.27
N LEU A 16 6.66 1.24 -3.54
CA LEU A 16 6.77 0.33 -4.68
C LEU A 16 8.11 -0.41 -4.68
N VAL A 17 9.22 0.28 -4.43
CA VAL A 17 10.54 -0.36 -4.35
C VAL A 17 10.59 -1.38 -3.20
N ALA A 18 10.07 -1.03 -2.03
CA ALA A 18 9.99 -1.96 -0.90
C ALA A 18 9.09 -3.17 -1.24
N PHE A 19 7.96 -2.95 -1.91
CA PHE A 19 7.06 -4.01 -2.32
C PHE A 19 7.72 -4.96 -3.32
N LEU A 20 8.42 -4.43 -4.33
CA LEU A 20 9.20 -5.24 -5.28
C LEU A 20 10.24 -6.09 -4.56
N ALA A 21 10.97 -5.52 -3.60
CA ALA A 21 11.94 -6.26 -2.80
C ALA A 21 11.29 -7.43 -2.02
N LEU A 22 10.09 -7.22 -1.48
CA LEU A 22 9.31 -8.27 -0.81
C LEU A 22 8.83 -9.35 -1.78
N LEU A 23 8.38 -8.99 -2.99
CA LEU A 23 8.00 -9.96 -4.02
C LEU A 23 9.18 -10.87 -4.39
N PHE A 24 10.35 -10.28 -4.66
CA PHE A 24 11.57 -11.03 -4.96
C PHE A 24 11.98 -11.93 -3.79
N TYR A 25 11.95 -11.40 -2.56
CA TYR A 25 12.26 -12.19 -1.38
C TYR A 25 11.26 -13.34 -1.19
N GLY A 26 9.97 -13.09 -1.42
CA GLY A 26 8.89 -14.08 -1.41
C GLY A 26 9.02 -15.17 -2.47
N GLY A 27 9.83 -14.96 -3.51
CA GLY A 27 10.10 -15.93 -4.57
C GLY A 27 9.42 -15.63 -5.91
N ILE A 28 8.68 -14.52 -6.00
CA ILE A 28 8.05 -14.09 -7.27
C ILE A 28 9.14 -13.47 -8.14
N SER A 29 9.47 -14.16 -9.24
CA SER A 29 10.54 -13.76 -10.15
C SER A 29 10.10 -13.64 -11.61
N GLU A 30 8.92 -14.15 -11.95
CA GLU A 30 8.37 -13.99 -13.29
C GLU A 30 7.79 -12.59 -13.50
N VAL A 31 8.15 -11.95 -14.61
CA VAL A 31 7.75 -10.56 -14.90
C VAL A 31 6.24 -10.44 -15.10
N SER A 32 5.60 -11.44 -15.69
CA SER A 32 4.15 -11.52 -15.89
C SER A 32 3.41 -11.51 -14.55
N GLU A 33 3.85 -12.34 -13.61
CA GLU A 33 3.29 -12.47 -12.26
C GLU A 33 3.53 -11.22 -11.41
N MET A 34 4.75 -10.67 -11.44
CA MET A 34 5.07 -9.39 -10.78
C MET A 34 4.18 -8.26 -11.31
N GLY A 35 3.92 -8.24 -12.63
CA GLY A 35 3.05 -7.26 -13.25
C GLY A 35 1.65 -7.22 -12.63
N ILE A 36 1.09 -8.37 -12.26
CA ILE A 36 -0.23 -8.46 -11.61
C ILE A 36 -0.19 -7.85 -10.22
N SER A 37 0.77 -8.25 -9.39
CA SER A 37 0.90 -7.73 -8.02
C SER A 37 1.21 -6.23 -8.01
N VAL A 38 2.10 -5.77 -8.89
CA VAL A 38 2.41 -4.34 -9.05
C VAL A 38 1.20 -3.56 -9.56
N GLY A 39 0.44 -4.11 -10.51
CA GLY A 39 -0.82 -3.52 -10.96
C GLY A 39 -1.83 -3.33 -9.82
N ALA A 40 -1.98 -4.35 -8.97
CA ALA A 40 -2.82 -4.27 -7.77
C ALA A 40 -2.33 -3.20 -6.78
N PHE A 41 -1.01 -3.10 -6.57
CA PHE A 41 -0.40 -2.06 -5.74
C PHE A 41 -0.67 -0.65 -6.27
N VAL A 42 -0.48 -0.42 -7.58
CA VAL A 42 -0.70 0.89 -8.19
C VAL A 42 -2.18 1.29 -8.07
N LEU A 43 -3.11 0.36 -8.33
CA LEU A 43 -4.54 0.60 -8.15
C LEU A 43 -4.88 0.92 -6.68
N SER A 44 -4.33 0.15 -5.74
CA SER A 44 -4.47 0.41 -4.30
C SER A 44 -4.00 1.82 -3.95
N TRP A 45 -2.82 2.22 -4.42
CA TRP A 45 -2.26 3.54 -4.16
C TRP A 45 -3.19 4.65 -4.66
N VAL A 46 -3.68 4.55 -5.90
CA VAL A 46 -4.58 5.55 -6.49
C VAL A 46 -5.87 5.67 -5.68
N ILE A 47 -6.49 4.53 -5.33
CA ILE A 47 -7.74 4.52 -4.57
C ILE A 47 -7.52 5.10 -3.17
N VAL A 48 -6.51 4.63 -2.43
CA VAL A 48 -6.22 5.12 -1.09
C VAL A 48 -5.89 6.62 -1.10
N SER A 49 -5.09 7.07 -2.07
CA SER A 49 -4.74 8.48 -2.21
C SER A 49 -5.98 9.35 -2.42
N TYR A 50 -6.93 8.90 -3.23
CA TYR A 50 -8.22 9.57 -3.38
C TYR A 50 -8.98 9.65 -2.06
N PHE A 51 -9.07 8.54 -1.31
CA PHE A 51 -9.81 8.52 -0.05
C PHE A 51 -9.17 9.37 1.04
N ILE A 52 -7.84 9.35 1.18
CA ILE A 52 -7.12 10.20 2.15
C ILE A 52 -7.35 11.68 1.84
N LYS A 53 -7.26 12.09 0.57
CA LYS A 53 -7.43 13.49 0.15
C LYS A 53 -8.85 14.02 0.32
N ASN A 54 -9.86 13.18 0.12
CA ASN A 54 -11.28 13.61 0.10
C ASN A 54 -12.05 13.31 1.39
N TYR A 55 -11.59 12.34 2.19
CA TYR A 55 -12.29 11.85 3.38
C TYR A 55 -11.37 11.74 4.60
N GLY A 56 -10.05 11.62 4.43
CA GLY A 56 -9.12 11.58 5.55
C GLY A 56 -8.75 12.97 6.11
N PRO A 57 -7.92 13.00 7.17
CA PRO A 57 -7.37 14.24 7.74
C PRO A 57 -6.55 15.06 6.73
N GLY A 58 -6.05 14.42 5.66
CA GLY A 58 -5.24 15.08 4.63
C GLY A 58 -5.98 16.12 3.79
N GLY A 59 -7.30 16.25 3.92
CA GLY A 59 -8.07 17.34 3.30
C GLY A 59 -7.95 18.70 4.00
N THR A 60 -7.40 18.76 5.22
CA THR A 60 -7.40 19.99 6.05
C THR A 60 -6.07 20.74 6.01
N SER A 61 -4.93 20.05 5.88
CA SER A 61 -3.61 20.69 5.77
C SER A 61 -2.57 19.83 5.03
N LYS A 62 -1.55 20.48 4.45
CA LYS A 62 -0.45 19.80 3.73
C LYS A 62 0.36 18.88 4.66
N GLN A 63 0.57 19.29 5.91
CA GLN A 63 1.33 18.49 6.88
C GLN A 63 0.57 17.22 7.27
N ASP A 64 -0.76 17.32 7.42
CA ASP A 64 -1.60 16.17 7.74
C ASP A 64 -1.66 15.19 6.57
N LEU A 65 -1.70 15.69 5.33
CA LEU A 65 -1.68 14.84 4.13
C LEU A 65 -0.37 14.05 4.00
N GLU A 66 0.78 14.70 4.17
CA GLU A 66 2.09 14.03 4.13
C GLU A 66 2.21 12.98 5.25
N LYS A 67 1.74 13.33 6.44
CA LYS A 67 1.73 12.42 7.60
C LYS A 67 0.87 11.19 7.34
N GLU A 68 -0.30 11.34 6.72
CA GLU A 68 -1.18 10.23 6.37
C GLU A 68 -0.55 9.31 5.31
N PHE A 69 0.09 9.85 4.27
CA PHE A 69 0.81 9.04 3.28
C PHE A 69 1.99 8.28 3.89
N ARG A 70 2.73 8.92 4.81
CA ARG A 70 3.79 8.26 5.57
C ARG A 70 3.26 7.13 6.43
N TRP A 71 2.16 7.33 7.15
CA TRP A 71 1.53 6.31 7.98
C TRP A 71 1.03 5.13 7.15
N TYR A 72 0.28 5.42 6.08
CA TYR A 72 -0.18 4.42 5.13
C TYR A 72 0.97 3.57 4.61
N THR A 73 2.03 4.22 4.10
CA THR A 73 3.20 3.55 3.54
C THR A 73 3.90 2.67 4.58
N THR A 74 4.13 3.20 5.78
CA THR A 74 4.85 2.50 6.85
C THR A 74 4.08 1.24 7.28
N ILE A 75 2.77 1.37 7.48
CA ILE A 75 1.92 0.26 7.93
C ILE A 75 1.75 -0.78 6.80
N LEU A 76 1.60 -0.33 5.55
CA LEU A 76 1.50 -1.23 4.40
C LEU A 76 2.77 -2.09 4.27
N ILE A 77 3.95 -1.47 4.29
CA ILE A 77 5.22 -2.20 4.18
C ILE A 77 5.39 -3.15 5.37
N LEU A 78 5.06 -2.71 6.58
CA LEU A 78 5.16 -3.55 7.78
C LEU A 78 4.23 -4.78 7.66
N PHE A 79 2.99 -4.57 7.26
CA PHE A 79 2.03 -5.66 7.04
C PHE A 79 2.53 -6.64 5.98
N LEU A 80 2.96 -6.15 4.82
CA LEU A 80 3.47 -6.98 3.74
C LEU A 80 4.74 -7.73 4.14
N ALA A 81 5.63 -7.11 4.91
CA ALA A 81 6.83 -7.75 5.42
C ALA A 81 6.49 -8.90 6.38
N ILE A 82 5.56 -8.68 7.31
CA ILE A 82 5.09 -9.73 8.23
C ILE A 82 4.48 -10.89 7.44
N MET A 83 3.57 -10.61 6.50
CA MET A 83 2.93 -11.66 5.70
C MET A 83 3.94 -12.43 4.84
N THR A 84 4.93 -11.73 4.28
CA THR A 84 6.02 -12.34 3.51
C THR A 84 6.89 -13.24 4.39
N LEU A 85 7.22 -12.81 5.62
CA LEU A 85 7.99 -13.63 6.54
C LEU A 85 7.21 -14.88 6.94
N ILE A 86 5.92 -14.72 7.29
CA ILE A 86 5.05 -15.86 7.62
C ILE A 86 5.03 -16.87 6.47
N GLY A 87 4.74 -16.42 5.24
CA GLY A 87 4.70 -17.33 4.08
C GLY A 87 6.05 -17.89 3.64
N LYS A 88 7.17 -17.37 4.17
CA LYS A 88 8.49 -17.99 3.99
C LYS A 88 8.82 -19.01 5.07
N THR A 89 8.31 -18.83 6.27
CA THR A 89 8.57 -19.71 7.42
C THR A 89 7.56 -20.84 7.55
N ASP A 90 6.35 -20.63 7.06
CA ASP A 90 5.27 -21.59 7.08
C ASP A 90 5.29 -22.42 5.78
N ASN A 91 5.52 -23.72 5.91
CA ASN A 91 5.61 -24.63 4.77
C ASN A 91 4.24 -24.92 4.12
N GLU A 92 3.14 -24.53 4.76
CA GLU A 92 1.79 -24.71 4.22
C GLU A 92 1.29 -23.50 3.42
N LEU A 93 1.94 -22.34 3.55
CA LEU A 93 1.53 -21.10 2.90
C LEU A 93 2.45 -20.75 1.72
N GLU A 94 2.06 -21.15 0.51
CA GLU A 94 2.79 -20.78 -0.70
C GLU A 94 2.52 -19.32 -1.10
N LEU A 95 3.51 -18.45 -0.99
CA LEU A 95 3.42 -17.05 -1.42
C LEU A 95 3.33 -16.95 -2.95
N THR A 96 2.12 -16.74 -3.46
CA THR A 96 1.85 -16.49 -4.88
C THR A 96 1.56 -15.02 -5.17
N TYR A 97 1.69 -14.61 -6.43
CA TYR A 97 1.39 -13.24 -6.87
C TYR A 97 -0.05 -12.81 -6.55
N SER A 98 -1.00 -13.76 -6.60
CA SER A 98 -2.41 -13.53 -6.31
C SER A 98 -2.65 -13.30 -4.81
N ILE A 99 -1.92 -13.99 -3.94
CA ILE A 99 -1.96 -13.78 -2.49
C ILE A 99 -1.44 -12.37 -2.14
N TYR A 100 -0.32 -11.94 -2.73
CA TYR A 100 0.12 -10.55 -2.57
C TYR A 100 -0.92 -9.54 -3.06
N GLY A 101 -1.57 -9.81 -4.19
CA GLY A 101 -2.70 -9.02 -4.66
C GLY A 101 -3.84 -8.95 -3.64
N MET A 102 -4.20 -10.07 -3.02
CA MET A 102 -5.23 -10.13 -1.97
C MET A 102 -4.84 -9.36 -0.70
N PHE A 103 -3.57 -9.45 -0.27
CA PHE A 103 -3.07 -8.68 0.88
C PHE A 103 -3.20 -7.18 0.63
N VAL A 104 -2.74 -6.71 -0.52
CA VAL A 104 -2.87 -5.31 -0.94
C VAL A 104 -4.34 -4.89 -1.02
N PHE A 105 -5.20 -5.72 -1.59
CA PHE A 105 -6.64 -5.45 -1.69
C PHE A 105 -7.31 -5.34 -0.32
N GLY A 106 -7.08 -6.29 0.59
CA GLY A 106 -7.63 -6.28 1.94
C GLY A 106 -7.16 -5.04 2.72
N PHE A 107 -5.88 -4.70 2.61
CA PHE A 107 -5.33 -3.49 3.22
C PHE A 107 -5.97 -2.21 2.67
N THR A 108 -6.24 -2.18 1.36
CA THR A 108 -6.94 -1.07 0.69
C THR A 108 -8.31 -0.82 1.30
N LEU A 109 -9.12 -1.88 1.46
CA LEU A 109 -10.45 -1.76 2.04
C LEU A 109 -10.42 -1.20 3.47
N ILE A 110 -9.48 -1.66 4.29
CA ILE A 110 -9.29 -1.15 5.65
C ILE A 110 -9.03 0.36 5.63
N TRP A 111 -8.16 0.82 4.73
CA TRP A 111 -7.82 2.25 4.65
C TRP A 111 -8.95 3.12 4.10
N ILE A 112 -9.75 2.59 3.17
CA ILE A 112 -10.97 3.23 2.68
C ILE A 112 -11.96 3.41 3.83
N VAL A 113 -12.28 2.33 4.56
CA VAL A 113 -13.24 2.38 5.68
C VAL A 113 -12.75 3.34 6.75
N ARG A 114 -11.45 3.31 7.11
CA ARG A 114 -10.85 4.26 8.04
C ARG A 114 -11.03 5.71 7.58
N SER A 115 -10.71 6.00 6.32
CA SER A 115 -10.80 7.36 5.77
C SER A 115 -12.24 7.87 5.79
N VAL A 116 -13.21 7.03 5.42
CA VAL A 116 -14.64 7.39 5.47
C VAL A 116 -15.11 7.58 6.91
N ALA A 117 -14.73 6.70 7.83
CA ALA A 117 -15.09 6.80 9.25
C ALA A 117 -14.56 8.11 9.87
N ILE A 118 -13.32 8.50 9.58
CA ILE A 118 -12.76 9.77 10.05
C ILE A 118 -13.63 10.94 9.59
N LYS A 119 -14.04 11.00 8.31
CA LYS A 119 -14.94 12.07 7.84
C LYS A 119 -16.29 12.08 8.55
N TYR A 120 -16.84 10.90 8.80
CA TYR A 120 -18.19 10.78 9.36
C TYR A 120 -18.24 11.12 10.86
N PHE A 121 -17.17 10.83 11.60
CA PHE A 121 -17.10 11.04 13.05
C PHE A 121 -16.24 12.24 13.49
N SER A 122 -15.64 12.97 12.54
CA SER A 122 -14.96 14.25 12.80
C SER A 122 -15.94 15.42 12.83
#